data_AF-A0A496PNV5-F1
#
_entry.id   AF-A0A496PNV5-F1
#
_cell.length_a   1.000
_cell.length_b   1.000
_cell.length_c   1.000
_cell.angle_alpha   90.00
_cell.angle_beta   90.00
_cell.angle_gamma   90.00
#
_symmetry.space_group_name_H-M   'P 1'
#
loop_
_entity.id
_entity.type
_entity.pdbx_description
1 polymer ?
#
loop_
_entity_poly.entity_id
_entity_poly.type
_entity_poly.pdbx_seq_one_letter_code
_entity_poly.pdbx_strand_id
1 'polypeptide(L)'
;MTDGSQVGVIFWFLSFVILISGFMVVSLKNIFYCALFLVLCLFSVAGIFILLEAEFLAAAQVLIYVGAVAILMIFAIMLTTDMASKEITQTNENVTVGVFVSVIFAISTILLIDKTSVWRYQDHDFSEGVTVTLGKLLMTKFMLPFELVSVLLLAAMIGAIVLARKERS
;
A
#
# COMPACT_ATOMS: atom_id res chain seq x y z
N MET A 1 -5.88 -27.06 13.57
CA MET A 1 -7.26 -26.74 14.00
C MET A 1 -7.21 -25.57 14.99
N THR A 2 -6.76 -24.40 14.55
CA THR A 2 -7.05 -23.14 15.25
C THR A 2 -8.39 -22.66 14.69
N ASP A 3 -9.34 -22.42 15.58
CA ASP A 3 -10.71 -22.03 15.28
C ASP A 3 -10.78 -21.00 14.14
N GLY A 4 -11.48 -21.32 13.04
CA GLY A 4 -11.71 -20.38 11.94
C GLY A 4 -12.35 -19.05 12.39
N SER A 5 -12.96 -19.03 13.58
CA SER A 5 -13.46 -17.82 14.22
C SER A 5 -12.33 -16.85 14.63
N GLN A 6 -11.17 -17.34 15.08
CA GLN A 6 -10.07 -16.47 15.51
C GLN A 6 -9.43 -15.74 14.32
N VAL A 7 -9.23 -16.46 13.20
CA VAL A 7 -8.72 -15.85 11.95
C VAL A 7 -9.70 -14.81 11.43
N GLY A 8 -11.01 -15.09 11.47
CA GLY A 8 -12.05 -14.14 11.09
C GLY A 8 -12.07 -12.88 11.95
N VAL A 9 -11.92 -13.01 13.28
CA VAL A 9 -11.86 -11.86 14.19
C VAL A 9 -10.64 -10.99 13.89
N ILE A 10 -9.46 -11.58 13.69
CA ILE A 10 -8.24 -10.85 13.37
C ILE A 10 -8.37 -10.15 12.01
N PHE A 11 -8.96 -10.82 11.02
CA PHE A 11 -9.25 -10.23 9.71
C PHE A 11 -10.12 -8.98 9.84
N TRP A 12 -11.29 -9.09 10.48
CA TRP A 12 -12.21 -7.96 10.64
C TRP A 12 -11.57 -6.81 11.42
N PHE A 13 -10.79 -7.11 12.45
CA PHE A 13 -10.04 -6.10 13.19
C PHE A 13 -9.03 -5.37 12.29
N LEU A 14 -8.20 -6.10 11.54
CA LEU A 14 -7.21 -5.51 10.63
C LEU A 14 -7.89 -4.71 9.51
N SER A 15 -8.96 -5.24 8.89
CA SER A 15 -9.73 -4.52 7.88
C SER A 15 -10.31 -3.22 8.42
N PHE A 16 -10.84 -3.23 9.63
CA PHE A 16 -11.34 -2.02 10.29
C PHE A 16 -10.24 -0.98 10.52
N VAL A 17 -9.06 -1.42 10.99
CA VAL A 17 -7.90 -0.52 11.15
C VAL A 17 -7.46 0.05 9.80
N ILE A 18 -7.43 -0.74 8.72
CA ILE A 18 -7.09 -0.27 7.36
C ILE A 18 -8.08 0.81 6.89
N LEU A 19 -9.39 0.59 7.06
CA LEU A 19 -10.41 1.55 6.64
C LEU A 19 -10.31 2.87 7.41
N ILE A 20 -10.15 2.81 8.74
CA ILE A 20 -10.02 4.01 9.57
C ILE A 20 -8.73 4.75 9.25
N SER A 21 -7.60 4.05 9.20
CA SER A 21 -6.32 4.67 8.92
C SER A 21 -6.30 5.30 7.53
N GLY A 22 -6.80 4.61 6.50
CA GLY A 22 -6.97 5.16 5.16
C GLY A 22 -7.86 6.40 5.11
N PHE A 23 -8.97 6.40 5.85
CA PHE A 23 -9.83 7.58 5.97
C PHE A 23 -9.14 8.75 6.69
N MET A 24 -8.37 8.47 7.75
CA MET A 24 -7.62 9.49 8.48
C MET A 24 -6.50 10.10 7.64
N VAL A 25 -5.81 9.30 6.80
CA VAL A 25 -4.77 9.81 5.88
C VAL A 25 -5.30 10.94 4.99
N VAL A 26 -6.53 10.81 4.48
CA VAL A 26 -7.12 11.81 3.57
C VAL A 26 -7.91 12.90 4.28
N SER A 27 -8.34 12.68 5.52
CA SER A 27 -9.18 13.62 6.27
C SER A 27 -8.39 14.59 7.16
N LEU A 28 -7.19 14.18 7.59
CA LEU A 28 -6.36 15.01 8.45
C LEU A 28 -5.70 16.14 7.64
N LYS A 29 -5.64 17.33 8.24
CA LYS A 29 -5.02 18.52 7.63
C LYS A 29 -3.52 18.60 7.85
N ASN A 30 -3.01 17.89 8.85
CA ASN A 30 -1.61 17.90 9.18
C ASN A 30 -0.91 16.70 8.53
N ILE A 31 -0.03 17.01 7.58
CA ILE A 31 0.65 16.06 6.70
C ILE A 31 1.51 15.06 7.49
N PHE A 32 2.05 15.45 8.64
CA PHE A 32 2.81 14.53 9.50
C PHE A 32 1.90 13.41 10.06
N TYR A 33 0.73 13.77 10.59
CA TYR A 33 -0.21 12.76 11.08
C TYR A 33 -0.77 11.91 9.93
N CYS A 34 -1.01 12.48 8.75
CA CYS A 34 -1.37 11.71 7.56
C CYS A 34 -0.33 10.63 7.27
N ALA A 35 0.97 10.96 7.30
CA ALA A 35 2.04 10.00 7.05
C ALA A 35 2.09 8.90 8.13
N LEU A 36 1.85 9.24 9.40
CA LEU A 36 1.78 8.24 10.48
C LEU A 36 0.61 7.26 10.31
N PHE A 37 -0.58 7.77 9.95
CA PHE A 37 -1.72 6.89 9.65
C PHE A 37 -1.51 6.06 8.39
N LEU A 38 -0.75 6.57 7.42
CA LEU A 38 -0.36 5.78 6.24
C LEU A 38 0.54 4.60 6.64
N VAL A 39 1.51 4.80 7.54
CA VAL A 39 2.33 3.72 8.11
C VAL A 39 1.45 2.67 8.78
N LEU A 40 0.49 3.10 9.61
CA LEU A 40 -0.44 2.19 10.28
C LEU A 40 -1.28 1.37 9.28
N CYS A 41 -1.76 2.01 8.21
CA CYS A 41 -2.50 1.36 7.14
C CYS A 41 -1.65 0.29 6.45
N LEU A 42 -0.44 0.66 6.01
CA LEU A 42 0.47 -0.24 5.29
C LEU A 42 0.93 -1.42 6.16
N PHE A 43 1.14 -1.20 7.46
CA PHE A 43 1.47 -2.25 8.40
C PHE A 43 0.28 -3.21 8.63
N SER A 44 -0.93 -2.68 8.72
CA SER A 44 -2.15 -3.50 8.85
C SER A 44 -2.40 -4.34 7.59
N VAL A 45 -2.10 -3.82 6.40
CA VAL A 45 -2.10 -4.58 5.13
C VAL A 45 -1.09 -5.72 5.15
N ALA A 46 0.11 -5.51 5.72
CA ALA A 46 1.07 -6.61 5.91
C ALA A 46 0.49 -7.72 6.80
N GLY A 47 -0.27 -7.36 7.84
CA GLY A 47 -1.05 -8.30 8.64
C GLY A 47 -2.02 -9.13 7.81
N ILE A 48 -2.78 -8.51 6.90
CA ILE A 48 -3.67 -9.22 5.96
C ILE A 48 -2.88 -10.19 5.07
N PHE A 49 -1.69 -9.82 4.60
CA PHE A 49 -0.85 -10.74 3.82
C PHE A 49 -0.39 -11.97 4.62
N ILE A 50 -0.11 -11.82 5.93
CA ILE A 50 0.18 -12.97 6.80
C ILE A 50 -1.04 -13.88 6.90
N LEU A 51 -2.25 -13.31 7.05
CA LEU A 51 -3.50 -14.09 7.10
C LEU A 51 -3.79 -14.83 5.79
N LEU A 52 -3.28 -14.33 4.67
CA LEU A 52 -3.40 -14.95 3.34
C LEU A 52 -2.23 -15.89 3.02
N GLU A 53 -1.41 -16.27 4.01
CA GLU A 53 -0.22 -17.13 3.84
C GLU A 53 0.82 -16.57 2.86
N ALA A 54 0.80 -15.25 2.61
CA ALA A 54 1.71 -14.55 1.72
C ALA A 54 2.89 -13.94 2.50
N GLU A 55 3.68 -14.78 3.18
CA GLU A 55 4.76 -14.39 4.10
C GLU A 55 5.83 -13.48 3.45
N PHE A 56 6.29 -13.83 2.24
CA PHE A 56 7.28 -13.03 1.52
C PHE A 56 6.73 -11.65 1.19
N LEU A 57 5.47 -11.57 0.77
CA LEU A 57 4.83 -10.31 0.41
C LEU A 57 4.60 -9.44 1.65
N ALA A 58 4.23 -10.04 2.79
CA ALA A 58 4.13 -9.35 4.06
C ALA A 58 5.48 -8.75 4.50
N ALA A 59 6.56 -9.52 4.41
CA ALA A 59 7.90 -9.04 4.74
C ALA A 59 8.35 -7.91 3.79
N ALA A 60 8.13 -8.06 2.49
CA ALA A 60 8.41 -7.03 1.49
C ALA A 60 7.58 -5.76 1.72
N GLN A 61 6.31 -5.90 2.13
CA GLN A 61 5.42 -4.79 2.46
C GLN A 61 5.99 -3.94 3.60
N VAL A 62 6.44 -4.59 4.67
CA VAL A 62 7.04 -3.90 5.81
C VAL A 62 8.39 -3.30 5.42
N LEU A 63 9.25 -4.02 4.71
CA LEU A 63 10.59 -3.55 4.36
C LEU A 63 10.54 -2.33 3.41
N ILE A 64 9.76 -2.42 2.33
CA ILE A 64 9.76 -1.41 1.26
C ILE A 64 8.81 -0.28 1.60
N TYR A 65 7.53 -0.56 1.88
CA TYR A 65 6.54 0.50 2.04
C TYR A 65 6.62 1.16 3.41
N VAL A 66 6.67 0.38 4.48
CA VAL A 66 6.80 0.94 5.83
C VAL A 66 8.24 1.40 6.08
N GLY A 67 9.23 0.57 5.78
CA GLY A 67 10.64 0.80 6.13
C GLY A 67 11.38 1.79 5.24
N ALA A 68 11.09 1.86 3.94
CA ALA A 68 11.77 2.78 3.03
C ALA A 68 10.88 3.96 2.63
N VAL A 69 9.76 3.70 1.97
CA VAL A 69 8.93 4.74 1.34
C VAL A 69 8.30 5.67 2.37
N ALA A 70 7.60 5.12 3.37
CA ALA A 70 6.91 5.94 4.36
C ALA A 70 7.90 6.69 5.27
N ILE A 71 9.01 6.06 5.68
CA ILE A 71 10.06 6.73 6.46
C ILE A 71 10.71 7.86 5.64
N LEU A 72 11.03 7.65 4.36
CA LEU A 72 11.55 8.70 3.47
C LEU A 72 10.55 9.84 3.33
N MET A 73 9.26 9.52 3.17
CA MET A 73 8.18 10.52 3.12
C MET A 73 8.13 11.35 4.41
N ILE A 74 8.18 10.70 5.58
CA ILE A 74 8.20 11.40 6.88
C ILE A 74 9.43 12.30 6.98
N PHE A 75 10.63 11.81 6.63
CA PHE A 75 11.84 12.65 6.62
C PHE A 75 11.71 13.85 5.68
N ALA A 76 11.19 13.65 4.47
CA ALA A 76 10.97 14.73 3.51
C ALA A 76 9.99 15.78 4.03
N ILE A 77 8.89 15.35 4.67
CA ILE A 77 7.91 16.25 5.30
C ILE A 77 8.56 17.02 6.46
N MET A 78 9.32 16.34 7.32
CA MET A 78 9.97 16.95 8.48
C MET A 78 11.05 17.97 8.07
N LEU A 79 11.82 17.69 7.02
CA LEU A 79 12.82 18.63 6.49
C LEU A 79 12.19 19.84 5.78
N THR A 80 10.92 19.74 5.40
CA THR A 80 10.19 20.83 4.74
C THR A 80 9.41 21.63 5.79
N THR A 81 10.09 22.60 6.43
CA THR A 81 9.60 23.41 7.57
C THR A 81 8.22 24.05 7.36
N ASP A 82 7.84 24.37 6.11
CA ASP A 82 6.57 25.00 5.76
C ASP A 82 5.39 23.99 5.69
N MET A 83 5.67 22.69 5.44
CA MET A 83 4.63 21.66 5.26
C MET A 83 4.19 21.00 6.56
N ALA A 84 5.05 20.94 7.58
CA ALA A 84 4.70 20.32 8.86
C ALA A 84 3.78 21.18 9.76
N SER A 85 3.74 22.51 9.52
CA SER A 85 3.03 23.48 10.38
C SER A 85 1.85 24.19 9.71
N LYS A 86 1.74 24.17 8.37
CA LYS A 86 0.55 24.67 7.69
C LYS A 86 -0.60 23.67 7.82
N GLU A 87 -1.67 24.08 8.50
CA GLU A 87 -2.97 23.48 8.27
C GLU A 87 -3.40 23.83 6.85
N ILE A 88 -3.54 22.83 5.99
CA ILE A 88 -4.09 23.04 4.65
C ILE A 88 -5.52 23.57 4.82
N THR A 89 -5.74 24.85 4.50
CA THR A 89 -7.08 25.42 4.44
C THR A 89 -7.79 24.81 3.24
N GLN A 90 -8.52 23.73 3.48
CA GLN A 90 -9.38 23.08 2.51
C GLN A 90 -10.57 24.00 2.15
N THR A 91 -10.33 24.98 1.27
CA THR A 91 -11.42 25.64 0.53
C THR A 91 -11.65 24.83 -0.74
N ASN A 92 -12.11 23.59 -0.57
CA ASN A 92 -12.38 22.70 -1.70
C ASN A 92 -13.90 22.68 -1.92
N GLU A 93 -14.36 23.58 -2.78
CA GLU A 93 -15.79 23.74 -3.15
C GLU A 93 -16.36 22.44 -3.77
N ASN A 94 -15.48 21.53 -4.20
CA ASN A 94 -15.82 20.29 -4.88
C ASN A 94 -15.82 19.03 -3.99
N VAL A 95 -15.75 19.16 -2.65
CA VAL A 95 -15.81 17.99 -1.74
C VAL A 95 -17.07 17.17 -1.96
N THR A 96 -18.22 17.81 -2.20
CA THR A 96 -19.50 17.15 -2.48
C THR A 96 -19.42 16.28 -3.74
N VAL A 97 -18.78 16.78 -4.79
CA VAL A 97 -18.57 16.02 -6.04
C VAL A 97 -17.63 14.85 -5.79
N GLY A 98 -16.54 15.06 -5.04
CA GLY A 98 -15.58 14.01 -4.68
C GLY A 98 -16.23 12.86 -3.90
N VAL A 99 -17.08 13.19 -2.92
CA VAL A 99 -17.86 12.19 -2.15
C VAL A 99 -18.85 11.47 -3.05
N PHE A 100 -19.53 12.17 -3.95
CA PHE A 100 -20.49 11.55 -4.86
C PHE A 100 -19.82 10.54 -5.79
N VAL A 101 -18.67 10.90 -6.36
CA VAL A 101 -17.88 10.01 -7.24
C VAL A 101 -17.34 8.82 -6.46
N SER A 102 -16.82 9.02 -5.25
CA SER A 102 -16.28 7.90 -4.44
C SER A 102 -17.37 6.91 -4.03
N VAL A 103 -18.58 7.39 -3.68
CA VAL A 103 -19.72 6.53 -3.35
C VAL A 103 -20.20 5.74 -4.57
N ILE A 104 -20.33 6.39 -5.73
CA ILE A 104 -20.70 5.69 -6.98
C ILE A 104 -19.67 4.60 -7.30
N PHE A 105 -18.38 4.92 -7.17
CA PHE A 105 -17.30 3.97 -7.42
C PHE A 105 -17.28 2.81 -6.42
N ALA A 106 -17.58 3.08 -5.15
CA ALA A 106 -17.70 2.04 -4.13
C ALA A 106 -18.88 1.10 -4.42
N ILE A 107 -20.06 1.66 -4.73
CA ILE A 107 -21.26 0.88 -5.06
C ILE A 107 -21.04 0.05 -6.33
N SER A 108 -20.46 0.64 -7.38
CA SER A 108 -20.19 -0.08 -8.62
C SER A 108 -19.22 -1.24 -8.38
N THR A 109 -18.19 -1.05 -7.55
CA THR A 109 -17.24 -2.10 -7.19
C THR A 109 -17.93 -3.23 -6.43
N ILE A 110 -18.77 -2.93 -5.44
CA ILE A 110 -19.53 -3.94 -4.67
C ILE A 110 -20.46 -4.75 -5.60
N LEU A 111 -21.22 -4.06 -6.45
CA LEU A 111 -22.13 -4.72 -7.39
C LEU A 111 -21.39 -5.60 -8.42
N LEU A 112 -20.19 -5.19 -8.85
CA LEU A 112 -19.36 -5.98 -9.75
C LEU A 112 -18.82 -7.24 -9.08
N ILE A 113 -18.42 -7.15 -7.81
CA ILE A 113 -17.95 -8.30 -7.02
C ILE A 113 -19.09 -9.32 -6.86
N ASP A 114 -20.30 -8.87 -6.50
CA ASP A 114 -21.44 -9.77 -6.28
C ASP A 114 -21.93 -10.46 -7.56
N LYS A 115 -21.86 -9.79 -8.71
CA LYS A 115 -22.39 -10.30 -9.98
C LYS A 115 -21.42 -11.17 -10.77
N THR A 116 -20.13 -11.15 -10.44
CA THR A 116 -19.13 -11.90 -11.21
C THR A 116 -18.80 -13.23 -10.53
N SER A 117 -19.22 -14.33 -11.15
CA SER A 117 -18.92 -15.70 -10.68
C SER A 117 -17.50 -16.17 -11.02
N VAL A 118 -16.63 -15.24 -11.41
CA VAL A 118 -15.26 -15.53 -11.90
C VAL A 118 -14.30 -15.84 -10.75
N TRP A 119 -14.62 -15.39 -9.53
CA TRP A 119 -13.78 -15.58 -8.34
C TRP A 119 -14.02 -16.96 -7.70
N ARG A 120 -13.48 -18.00 -8.33
CA ARG A 120 -13.34 -19.31 -7.67
C ARG A 120 -12.03 -19.32 -6.89
N TYR A 121 -12.12 -19.25 -5.57
CA TYR A 121 -11.01 -19.60 -4.71
C TYR A 121 -10.59 -21.04 -5.06
N GLN A 122 -9.36 -21.20 -5.53
CA GLN A 122 -8.76 -22.50 -5.73
C GLN A 122 -7.70 -22.68 -4.67
N ASP A 123 -7.86 -23.70 -3.85
CA ASP A 123 -6.79 -24.20 -2.99
C ASP A 123 -5.66 -24.69 -3.88
N HIS A 124 -4.61 -23.90 -3.97
CA HIS A 124 -3.34 -24.33 -4.54
C HIS A 124 -2.45 -24.80 -3.40
N ASP A 125 -2.17 -26.09 -3.36
CA ASP A 125 -1.22 -26.65 -2.40
C ASP A 125 0.21 -26.34 -2.86
N PHE A 126 0.84 -25.37 -2.20
CA PHE A 126 2.23 -24.99 -2.47
C PHE A 126 3.18 -25.95 -1.74
N SER A 127 3.28 -27.20 -2.23
CA SER A 127 4.11 -28.25 -1.62
C SER A 127 5.61 -27.89 -1.48
N GLU A 128 6.14 -26.96 -2.29
CA GLU A 128 7.53 -26.49 -2.22
C GLU A 128 7.70 -25.18 -1.42
N GLY A 129 6.60 -24.59 -0.92
CA GLY A 129 6.57 -23.30 -0.24
C GLY A 129 6.40 -22.10 -1.19
N VAL A 130 5.58 -21.14 -0.77
CA VAL A 130 5.19 -19.95 -1.56
C VAL A 130 6.40 -19.15 -2.04
N THR A 131 7.41 -18.96 -1.19
CA THR A 131 8.63 -18.19 -1.50
C THR A 131 9.45 -18.84 -2.62
N VAL A 132 9.60 -20.17 -2.61
CA VAL A 132 10.35 -20.91 -3.64
C VAL A 132 9.62 -20.84 -4.98
N THR A 133 8.30 -21.06 -4.96
CA THR A 133 7.48 -20.94 -6.17
C THR A 133 7.55 -19.55 -6.78
N LEU A 134 7.48 -18.50 -5.95
CA LEU A 134 7.62 -17.12 -6.40
C LEU A 134 8.98 -16.86 -7.06
N GLY A 135 10.07 -17.33 -6.45
CA GLY A 135 11.41 -17.23 -7.02
C GLY A 135 11.52 -17.92 -8.39
N LYS A 136 10.98 -19.14 -8.52
CA LYS A 136 10.93 -19.86 -9.81
C LYS A 136 10.13 -19.08 -10.86
N LEU A 137 8.98 -18.54 -10.49
CA LEU A 137 8.14 -17.75 -11.40
C LEU A 137 8.85 -16.47 -11.87
N LEU A 138 9.55 -15.76 -10.99
CA LEU A 138 10.33 -14.57 -11.33
C LEU A 138 11.49 -14.89 -12.29
N MET A 139 12.13 -16.04 -12.14
CA MET A 139 13.27 -16.43 -12.98
C MET A 139 12.87 -17.14 -14.29
N THR A 140 11.60 -17.50 -14.45
CA THR A 140 11.12 -18.23 -15.64
C THR A 140 10.07 -17.42 -16.38
N LYS A 141 8.83 -17.40 -15.86
CA LYS A 141 7.67 -16.78 -16.52
C LYS A 141 7.74 -15.25 -16.50
N PHE A 142 8.22 -14.66 -15.42
CA PHE A 142 8.27 -13.21 -15.22
C PHE A 142 9.70 -12.64 -15.33
N MET A 143 10.59 -13.34 -16.04
CA MET A 143 11.97 -12.89 -16.26
C MET A 143 12.03 -11.51 -16.93
N LEU A 144 11.23 -11.30 -17.99
CA LEU A 144 11.21 -10.02 -18.71
C LEU A 144 10.72 -8.85 -17.83
N PRO A 145 9.58 -8.94 -17.10
CA PRO A 145 9.21 -7.92 -16.13
C PRO A 145 10.28 -7.67 -15.05
N PHE A 146 10.94 -8.71 -14.55
CA PHE A 146 12.00 -8.57 -13.55
C PHE A 146 13.18 -7.74 -14.09
N GLU A 147 13.61 -8.02 -15.31
CA GLU A 147 14.68 -7.26 -15.97
C GLU A 147 14.27 -5.80 -16.20
N LEU A 148 13.04 -5.55 -16.69
CA LEU A 148 12.53 -4.20 -16.87
C LEU A 148 12.47 -3.40 -15.57
N VAL A 149 12.06 -4.02 -14.46
CA VAL A 149 12.06 -3.37 -13.14
C VAL A 149 13.47 -3.02 -12.70
N SER A 150 14.48 -3.85 -12.97
CA SER A 150 15.88 -3.54 -12.63
C SER A 150 16.40 -2.31 -13.38
N VAL A 151 16.09 -2.19 -14.68
CA VAL A 151 16.44 -1.02 -15.50
C VAL A 151 15.64 0.21 -15.05
N LEU A 152 14.37 0.05 -14.70
CA LEU A 152 13.54 1.12 -14.14
C LEU A 152 14.14 1.68 -12.84
N LEU A 153 14.59 0.81 -11.93
CA LEU A 153 15.21 1.23 -10.67
C LEU A 153 16.56 1.93 -10.90
N LEU A 154 17.36 1.46 -11.86
CA LEU A 154 18.58 2.14 -12.28
C LEU A 154 18.27 3.54 -12.80
N ALA A 155 17.31 3.67 -13.70
CA ALA A 155 16.89 4.95 -14.26
C ALA A 155 16.33 5.89 -13.19
N ALA A 156 15.52 5.39 -12.26
CA ALA A 156 14.98 6.15 -11.13
C ALA A 156 16.09 6.68 -10.21
N MET A 157 17.11 5.86 -9.92
CA MET A 157 18.27 6.27 -9.13
C MET A 157 19.07 7.38 -9.81
N ILE A 158 19.37 7.24 -11.11
CA ILE A 158 20.05 8.27 -11.89
C ILE A 158 19.23 9.56 -11.89
N GLY A 159 17.92 9.46 -12.14
CA GLY A 159 17.00 10.61 -12.13
C GLY A 159 16.97 11.33 -10.79
N ALA A 160 16.89 10.58 -9.69
CA ALA A 160 16.93 11.15 -8.34
C ALA A 160 18.25 11.87 -8.04
N ILE A 161 19.40 11.29 -8.42
CA ILE A 161 20.72 11.90 -8.23
C ILE A 161 20.86 13.20 -9.03
N VAL A 162 20.44 13.19 -10.30
CA VAL A 162 20.50 14.39 -11.16
C VAL A 162 19.61 15.50 -10.60
N LEU A 163 18.41 15.18 -10.12
CA LEU A 163 17.48 16.14 -9.55
C LEU A 163 17.96 16.70 -8.20
N ALA A 164 18.60 15.87 -7.37
CA ALA A 164 19.13 16.29 -6.07
C ALA A 164 20.42 17.12 -6.18
N ARG A 165 21.09 17.12 -7.34
CA ARG A 165 22.34 17.85 -7.54
C ARG A 165 22.06 19.35 -7.64
N LYS A 166 22.37 20.08 -6.56
CA LYS A 166 22.30 21.55 -6.56
C LYS A 166 23.30 22.13 -7.58
N GLU A 167 22.82 22.89 -8.55
CA GLU A 167 23.69 23.69 -9.42
C GLU A 167 24.41 24.73 -8.56
N ARG A 168 25.74 24.63 -8.52
CA ARG A 168 26.60 25.71 -8.00
C ARG A 168 26.64 26.78 -9.08
N SER A 169 25.78 27.79 -8.94
CA SER A 169 26.02 29.11 -9.54
C SER A 169 26.63 30.03 -8.49
#